data_AF-A0A382YS98-F1
#
_entry.id   AF-A0A382YS98-F1
#
_cell.length_a   1.000
_cell.length_b   1.000
_cell.length_c   1.000
_cell.angle_alpha   90.00
_cell.angle_beta   90.00
_cell.angle_gamma   90.00
#
_symmetry.space_group_name_H-M   'P 1'
#
loop_
_entity.id
_entity.type
_entity.pdbx_description
1 polymer ?
#
loop_
_entity_poly.entity_id
_entity_poly.type
_entity_poly.pdbx_seq_one_letter_code
_entity_poly.pdbx_strand_id
1 'polypeptide(L)'
;VQLTRKVRLGLIAFAVLDVLLVVIFVSLYIPRAGSEQANAIRELGVIIYPESKPIEHFRLLDQRGEPFTPTRLMGQWSLVFFGFTACPDVCPLTMGELKQF
;
A
#
# COMPACT_ATOMS: atom_id res chain seq x y z
N VAL A 1 -40.13 16.93 30.40
CA VAL A 1 -39.02 17.53 31.19
C VAL A 1 -38.60 18.83 30.50
N GLN A 2 -39.01 20.01 31.00
CA GLN A 2 -38.59 21.28 30.40
C GLN A 2 -37.18 21.62 30.89
N LEU A 3 -36.16 21.36 30.07
CA LEU A 3 -34.79 21.81 30.36
C LEU A 3 -34.75 23.34 30.30
N THR A 4 -34.37 23.98 31.41
CA THR A 4 -34.15 25.42 31.43
C THR A 4 -33.06 25.81 30.43
N ARG A 5 -33.22 26.96 29.76
CA ARG A 5 -32.33 27.46 28.68
C ARG A 5 -30.84 27.41 29.05
N LYS A 6 -30.52 27.57 30.34
CA LYS A 6 -29.16 27.49 30.89
C LYS A 6 -28.58 26.07 30.85
N VAL A 7 -29.36 25.04 31.16
CA VAL A 7 -28.93 23.62 31.12
C VAL A 7 -28.67 23.18 29.68
N ARG A 8 -29.52 23.60 28.73
CA ARG A 8 -29.33 23.31 27.30
C ARG A 8 -28.03 23.94 26.76
N LEU A 9 -27.74 25.18 27.14
CA LEU A 9 -26.49 25.85 26.80
C LEU A 9 -25.26 25.15 27.38
N GLY A 10 -25.34 24.67 28.63
CA GLY A 10 -24.26 23.90 29.26
C GLY A 10 -23.98 22.57 28.55
N LEU A 11 -25.03 21.82 28.19
CA LEU A 11 -24.88 20.56 27.46
C LEU A 11 -24.30 20.76 26.05
N ILE A 12 -24.69 21.81 25.35
CA ILE A 12 -24.13 22.15 24.04
C ILE A 12 -22.64 22.49 24.16
N ALA A 13 -22.26 23.31 25.15
CA ALA A 13 -20.87 23.67 25.37
C ALA A 13 -19.99 22.45 25.70
N PHE A 14 -20.49 21.53 26.53
CA PHE A 14 -19.80 20.29 26.87
C PHE A 14 -19.63 19.38 25.65
N ALA A 15 -20.70 19.17 24.87
CA ALA A 15 -20.62 18.37 23.64
C ALA A 15 -19.66 18.98 22.61
N VAL A 16 -19.62 20.30 22.47
CA VAL A 16 -18.67 20.99 21.58
C VAL A 16 -17.24 20.81 22.08
N LEU A 17 -17.01 20.91 23.38
CA LEU A 17 -15.68 20.69 23.98
C LEU A 17 -15.19 19.25 23.74
N ASP A 18 -16.05 18.26 23.96
CA ASP A 18 -15.70 16.85 23.72
C ASP A 18 -15.39 16.58 22.25
N VAL A 19 -16.21 17.11 21.32
CA VAL A 19 -15.95 16.98 19.89
C VAL A 19 -14.62 17.64 19.52
N LEU A 20 -14.33 18.83 20.05
CA LEU A 20 -13.04 19.49 19.83
C LEU A 20 -11.87 18.66 20.37
N LEU A 21 -12.00 18.09 21.56
CA LEU A 21 -10.95 17.23 22.14
C LEU A 21 -10.73 15.97 21.31
N VAL A 22 -11.79 15.32 20.83
CA VAL A 22 -11.69 14.15 19.94
C VAL A 22 -11.03 14.53 18.62
N VAL A 23 -11.42 15.65 18.00
CA VAL A 23 -10.81 16.12 16.75
C VAL A 23 -9.32 16.42 16.94
N ILE A 24 -8.94 17.08 18.04
CA ILE A 24 -7.54 17.35 18.38
C ILE A 24 -6.78 16.04 18.59
N PHE A 25 -7.34 15.10 19.33
CA PHE A 25 -6.72 13.81 19.59
C PHE A 25 -6.49 13.03 18.28
N VAL A 26 -7.53 12.91 17.45
CA VAL A 26 -7.47 12.26 16.13
C VAL A 26 -6.43 12.93 15.23
N SER A 27 -6.45 14.27 15.16
CA SER A 27 -5.53 15.04 14.30
C SER A 27 -4.08 14.97 14.77
N LEU A 28 -3.80 14.74 16.06
CA LEU A 28 -2.43 14.66 16.59
C LEU A 28 -1.87 13.23 16.65
N TYR A 29 -2.73 12.22 16.78
CA TYR A 29 -2.30 10.82 16.90
C TYR A 29 -2.28 10.07 15.56
N ILE A 30 -3.33 10.17 14.73
CA ILE A 30 -3.43 9.38 13.48
C ILE A 30 -2.30 9.67 12.49
N PRO A 31 -1.96 10.93 12.16
CA PRO A 31 -0.93 11.19 11.15
C PRO A 31 0.48 10.81 11.62
N ARG A 32 0.75 10.80 12.94
CA ARG A 32 2.07 10.39 13.46
C ARG A 32 2.34 8.91 13.23
N ALA A 33 1.36 8.04 13.52
CA ALA A 33 1.49 6.59 13.33
C ALA A 33 1.74 6.21 11.85
N GLY A 34 1.07 6.87 10.91
CA GLY A 34 1.29 6.63 9.47
C GLY A 34 2.64 7.12 8.97
N SER A 35 3.12 8.26 9.48
CA SER A 35 4.39 8.86 9.04
C SER A 35 5.62 8.06 9.49
N GLU A 36 5.59 7.50 10.70
CA GLU A 36 6.69 6.71 11.26
C GLU A 36 6.91 5.42 10.45
N GLN A 37 5.83 4.71 10.14
CA GLN A 37 5.90 3.48 9.35
C GLN A 37 6.36 3.74 7.91
N ALA A 38 5.89 4.82 7.28
CA ALA A 38 6.35 5.21 5.95
C ALA A 38 7.85 5.54 5.92
N ASN A 39 8.38 6.18 6.97
CA ASN A 39 9.82 6.46 7.07
C ASN A 39 10.65 5.19 7.26
N ALA A 40 10.21 4.26 8.12
CA ALA A 40 10.89 2.99 8.35
C ALA A 40 10.96 2.14 7.06
N ILE A 41 9.88 2.11 6.28
CA ILE A 41 9.83 1.37 5.01
C ILE A 41 10.74 2.01 3.95
N ARG A 42 10.80 3.35 3.90
CA ARG A 42 11.71 4.08 2.99
C ARG A 42 13.18 3.84 3.32
N GLU A 43 13.53 3.68 4.60
CA GLU A 43 14.90 3.37 5.03
C GLU A 43 15.35 1.97 4.54
N LEU A 44 14.41 1.04 4.41
CA LEU A 44 14.65 -0.29 3.82
C LEU A 44 14.73 -0.26 2.27
N GLY A 45 14.68 0.92 1.64
CA GLY A 45 14.73 1.07 0.19
C GLY A 45 13.44 0.66 -0.52
N VAL A 46 12.33 0.49 0.21
CA VAL A 46 11.04 0.12 -0.37
C VAL A 46 10.36 1.36 -0.94
N ILE A 47 9.95 1.26 -2.21
CA ILE A 47 9.22 2.32 -2.93
C ILE A 47 7.75 1.96 -2.94
N ILE A 48 6.92 2.77 -2.27
CA ILE A 48 5.46 2.65 -2.31
C ILE A 48 4.94 3.49 -3.47
N TYR A 49 4.32 2.85 -4.45
CA TYR A 49 3.60 3.54 -5.50
C TYR A 49 2.20 3.92 -4.99
N PRO A 50 1.84 5.23 -4.95
CA PRO A 50 0.54 5.66 -4.48
C PRO A 50 -0.60 5.24 -5.42
N GLU A 51 -0.28 4.99 -6.69
CA GLU A 51 -1.21 4.52 -7.71
C GLU A 51 -0.61 3.32 -8.46
N SER A 52 -1.47 2.52 -9.09
CA SER A 52 -1.02 1.38 -9.89
C SER A 52 -0.26 1.88 -11.12
N LYS A 53 1.00 1.45 -11.24
CA LYS A 53 1.81 1.75 -12.43
C LYS A 53 1.41 0.79 -13.57
N PRO A 54 0.94 1.29 -14.73
CA PRO A 54 0.63 0.41 -15.85
C PRO A 54 1.90 -0.26 -16.37
N ILE A 55 1.76 -1.50 -16.86
CA ILE A 55 2.84 -2.20 -17.54
C ILE A 55 3.09 -1.51 -18.89
N GLU A 56 4.30 -1.01 -19.08
CA GLU A 56 4.70 -0.40 -20.34
C GLU A 56 4.77 -1.43 -21.47
N HIS A 57 4.64 -0.96 -22.71
CA HIS A 57 4.76 -1.83 -23.87
C HIS A 57 6.17 -2.43 -23.95
N PHE A 58 6.25 -3.76 -24.07
CA PHE A 58 7.50 -4.49 -24.29
C PHE A 58 7.38 -5.48 -25.45
N ARG A 59 8.52 -5.82 -26.04
CA ARG A 59 8.66 -6.90 -27.02
C ARG A 59 9.86 -7.74 -26.62
N LEU A 60 9.60 -8.97 -26.22
CA LEU A 60 10.59 -9.95 -25.80
C LEU A 60 10.44 -11.22 -26.64
N LEU A 61 11.38 -12.15 -26.47
CA LEU A 61 11.28 -13.51 -26.98
C LEU A 61 11.21 -14.47 -25.79
N ASP A 62 10.38 -15.51 -25.91
CA ASP A 62 10.37 -16.60 -24.93
C ASP A 62 11.53 -17.58 -25.18
N GLN A 63 11.65 -18.58 -24.31
CA GLN A 63 12.71 -19.60 -24.37
C GLN A 63 12.71 -20.47 -25.65
N ARG A 64 11.65 -20.39 -26.46
CA ARG A 64 11.53 -21.08 -27.75
C ARG A 64 11.75 -20.12 -28.94
N GLY A 65 11.99 -18.83 -28.68
CA GLY A 65 12.14 -17.80 -29.70
C GLY A 65 10.82 -17.19 -30.17
N GLU A 66 9.70 -17.46 -29.50
CA GLU A 66 8.40 -16.91 -29.88
C GLU A 66 8.18 -15.50 -29.31
N PRO A 67 7.47 -14.60 -30.02
CA PRO A 67 7.21 -13.24 -29.53
C PRO A 67 6.42 -13.20 -28.22
N PHE A 68 6.98 -12.57 -27.19
CA PHE A 68 6.35 -12.36 -25.89
C PHE A 68 6.06 -10.87 -25.67
N THR A 69 4.78 -10.51 -25.49
CA THR A 69 4.29 -9.13 -25.39
C THR A 69 3.26 -9.02 -24.25
N PRO A 70 2.90 -7.80 -23.79
CA PRO A 70 1.94 -7.63 -22.68
C PRO A 70 0.59 -8.31 -22.89
N THR A 71 0.16 -8.50 -24.14
CA THR A 71 -1.11 -9.16 -24.47
C THR A 71 -1.16 -10.60 -23.96
N ARG A 72 -0.01 -11.29 -23.85
CA ARG A 72 0.08 -12.64 -23.28
C ARG A 72 -0.22 -12.69 -21.77
N LEU A 73 -0.17 -11.55 -21.07
CA LEU A 73 -0.47 -11.44 -19.63
C LEU A 73 -1.92 -11.05 -19.34
N MET A 74 -2.71 -10.70 -20.38
CA MET A 74 -4.09 -10.23 -20.18
C MET A 74 -5.05 -11.38 -19.87
N GLY A 75 -6.07 -11.09 -19.05
CA GLY A 75 -7.14 -12.04 -18.73
C GLY A 75 -6.78 -13.12 -17.70
N GLN A 76 -5.58 -13.05 -17.10
CA GLN A 76 -5.12 -14.03 -16.12
C GLN A 76 -4.19 -13.38 -15.09
N TRP A 77 -4.13 -13.95 -13.89
CA TRP A 77 -3.14 -13.55 -12.89
C TRP A 77 -1.76 -14.01 -13.33
N SER A 78 -0.80 -13.09 -13.31
CA SER A 78 0.58 -13.34 -13.72
C SER A 78 1.51 -12.93 -12.60
N LEU A 79 2.37 -13.84 -12.16
CA LEU A 79 3.47 -13.57 -11.25
C LEU A 79 4.77 -13.52 -12.06
N VAL A 80 5.49 -12.41 -12.00
CA VAL A 80 6.71 -12.19 -12.79
C VAL A 80 7.90 -12.04 -11.86
N PHE A 81 8.94 -12.83 -12.12
CA PHE A 81 10.22 -12.75 -11.41
C PHE A 81 11.32 -12.28 -12.37
N PHE A 82 12.07 -11.26 -11.95
CA PHE A 82 13.20 -10.73 -12.70
C PHE A 82 14.51 -11.31 -12.14
N GLY A 83 15.26 -12.01 -12.99
CA GLY A 83 16.54 -12.62 -12.62
C GLY A 83 17.44 -12.82 -13.83
N PHE A 84 18.57 -13.49 -13.62
CA PHE A 84 19.54 -13.81 -14.66
C PHE A 84 20.11 -15.22 -14.44
N THR A 85 20.59 -15.84 -15.51
CA THR A 85 20.97 -17.27 -15.51
C THR A 85 22.23 -17.56 -14.69
N ALA A 86 23.16 -16.61 -14.61
CA ALA A 86 24.43 -16.74 -13.88
C ALA A 86 24.37 -16.16 -12.45
N CYS A 87 23.25 -16.36 -11.76
CA CYS A 87 23.00 -15.85 -10.41
C CYS A 87 23.30 -16.96 -9.38
N PRO A 88 24.30 -16.78 -8.49
CA PRO A 88 24.87 -17.89 -7.73
C PRO A 88 24.00 -18.42 -6.59
N ASP A 89 22.91 -17.73 -6.21
CA ASP A 89 22.14 -18.14 -5.03
C ASP A 89 20.65 -17.74 -5.08
N VAL A 90 20.32 -16.45 -4.93
CA VAL A 90 18.93 -16.00 -4.73
C VAL A 90 17.98 -16.37 -5.87
N CYS A 91 18.46 -16.38 -7.12
CA CYS A 91 17.61 -16.65 -8.28
C CYS A 91 17.16 -18.11 -8.40
N PRO A 92 18.06 -19.12 -8.35
CA PRO A 92 17.64 -20.52 -8.36
C PRO A 92 16.77 -20.88 -7.16
N LEU A 93 17.06 -20.34 -5.97
CA LEU A 93 16.21 -20.54 -4.79
C LEU A 93 14.80 -19.98 -5.00
N THR A 94 14.69 -18.74 -5.46
CA THR A 94 13.39 -18.09 -5.67
C THR A 94 12.57 -18.82 -6.74
N MET A 95 13.18 -19.26 -7.85
CA MET A 95 12.48 -20.07 -8.86
C MET A 95 11.99 -21.41 -8.31
N GLY A 96 12.75 -22.03 -7.41
CA GLY A 96 12.35 -23.26 -6.72
C GLY A 96 11.10 -23.08 -5.88
N GLU A 97 11.03 -22.00 -5.10
CA GLU A 97 9.87 -21.64 -4.29
C GLU A 97 8.65 -21.30 -5.18
N LEU A 98 8.85 -20.51 -6.24
CA LEU A 98 7.77 -20.11 -7.15
C LEU A 98 7.11 -21.29 -7.85
N LYS A 99 7.84 -22.39 -8.07
CA LYS A 99 7.30 -23.61 -8.67
C LYS A 99 6.28 -24.34 -7.76
N GLN A 100 6.27 -24.03 -6.46
CA GLN A 100 5.40 -24.70 -5.49
C GLN A 100 4.01 -24.06 -5.38
N PHE A 101 3.82 -22.85 -5.90
CA PHE A 101 2.52 -22.18 -6.01
C PHE A 101 1.74 -22.69 -7.23
#